data_AF-A0A7V3VXW5-F1
#
_entry.id   AF-A0A7V3VXW5-F1
#
_cell.length_a   1.000
_cell.length_b   1.000
_cell.length_c   1.000
_cell.angle_alpha   90.00
_cell.angle_beta   90.00
_cell.angle_gamma   90.00
#
_symmetry.space_group_name_H-M   'P 1'
#
loop_
_entity.id
_entity.type
_entity.pdbx_description
1 polymer ?
#
loop_
_entity_poly.entity_id
_entity_poly.type
_entity_poly.pdbx_seq_one_letter_code
_entity_poly.pdbx_strand_id
1 'polypeptide(L)'
;MQNAACSLQKGRNAFSCAFCLLHLTLLLAGCASIRVDHVHQPALLDAWRASAVLRDEVSPRTLQTLRQWDLAQLYDTKPDEAIAKLHQVVLRDPQPDLVFTLAEMNYVRGRKTEKHDCARATAYYYLCAGYAYHYLFDDPPQPAPDMEAGRKPSSTASLPPVSAVPRSSIFDPRFRLACDLYNAGLAKLIAAAQRVGQLDPRHQLRMPTPDGQGFTLSVLHEGFPWKPEEFGKLLVCSDYSVVGLANQHRTYGLGVPLIATRALGGDKEDAARAFYPHQAAFAATAFFRFEGTLADLGTLRSGQMELYNPLTKQAVEVAGQLVPLETDLTTPLAYFLAHSDFGEVADIVGFVRGDRIRAATGMRMLAPYQPGKIPVVLIHGLLSSPLTWAPVINDLQADPVLRERYQFWYYYYPTGAPYLSTAAQLRRELAQLRSEVDPQHQDTALDNIVLVGHSMGGLIANLMTIDSGDDFWKLVSPNEPFAKLNLPA
;
A
#
# COMPACT_ATOMS: atom_id res chain seq x y z
N MET A 1 -52.58 -87.20 -31.81
CA MET A 1 -51.52 -86.29 -31.33
C MET A 1 -51.42 -86.47 -29.82
N GLN A 2 -50.45 -87.25 -29.34
CA GLN A 2 -50.37 -87.71 -27.94
C GLN A 2 -49.00 -87.36 -27.33
N ASN A 3 -49.08 -86.69 -26.18
CA ASN A 3 -48.27 -86.76 -24.95
C ASN A 3 -46.76 -87.08 -24.96
N ALA A 4 -46.03 -86.23 -24.21
CA ALA A 4 -45.02 -86.54 -23.16
C ALA A 4 -43.71 -87.27 -23.58
N ALA A 5 -42.55 -87.18 -22.92
CA ALA A 5 -41.94 -86.39 -21.84
C ALA A 5 -40.47 -86.88 -21.65
N CYS A 6 -39.68 -86.14 -20.84
CA CYS A 6 -38.44 -86.53 -20.10
C CYS A 6 -37.17 -86.89 -20.89
N SER A 7 -35.96 -86.30 -20.74
CA SER A 7 -35.12 -85.72 -19.66
C SER A 7 -33.94 -86.63 -19.27
N LEU A 8 -32.71 -86.06 -19.21
CA LEU A 8 -31.55 -86.32 -18.31
C LEU A 8 -30.24 -85.96 -19.06
N GLN A 9 -29.59 -84.79 -18.90
CA GLN A 9 -28.87 -84.18 -17.76
C GLN A 9 -27.39 -84.63 -17.60
N LYS A 10 -26.44 -83.73 -17.92
CA LYS A 10 -25.31 -83.29 -17.04
C LYS A 10 -24.34 -82.35 -17.78
N GLY A 11 -23.86 -81.30 -17.10
CA GLY A 11 -22.66 -80.55 -17.54
C GLY A 11 -22.69 -79.02 -17.60
N ARG A 12 -23.63 -78.30 -16.95
CA ARG A 12 -23.38 -76.90 -16.54
C ARG A 12 -22.40 -76.95 -15.36
N ASN A 13 -21.28 -76.20 -15.42
CA ASN A 13 -20.67 -75.46 -14.29
C ASN A 13 -19.21 -74.99 -14.50
N ALA A 14 -18.49 -75.33 -15.58
CA ALA A 14 -17.09 -74.89 -15.74
C ALA A 14 -16.92 -73.53 -16.45
N PHE A 15 -17.81 -73.16 -17.38
CA PHE A 15 -17.60 -72.00 -18.26
C PHE A 15 -18.13 -70.66 -17.73
N SER A 16 -19.00 -70.66 -16.73
CA SER A 16 -19.62 -69.42 -16.21
C SER A 16 -18.84 -68.79 -15.04
N CYS A 17 -18.06 -69.58 -14.30
CA CYS A 17 -17.19 -69.06 -13.23
C CYS A 17 -15.94 -68.34 -13.79
N ALA A 18 -15.36 -68.81 -14.90
CA ALA A 18 -14.16 -68.17 -15.48
C ALA A 18 -14.44 -66.76 -16.01
N PHE A 19 -15.62 -66.53 -16.59
CA PHE A 19 -16.02 -65.20 -17.07
C PHE A 19 -16.45 -64.25 -15.95
N CYS A 20 -17.08 -64.77 -14.88
CA CYS A 20 -17.38 -63.97 -13.69
C CYS A 20 -16.12 -63.62 -12.89
N LEU A 21 -15.12 -64.52 -12.79
CA LEU A 21 -13.84 -64.20 -12.13
C LEU A 21 -12.98 -63.21 -12.93
N LEU A 22 -13.07 -63.20 -14.27
CA LEU A 22 -12.37 -62.20 -15.08
C LEU A 22 -13.00 -60.81 -14.96
N HIS A 23 -14.33 -60.72 -14.85
CA HIS A 23 -15.01 -59.43 -14.60
C HIS A 23 -14.94 -58.98 -13.14
N LEU A 24 -14.83 -59.88 -12.17
CA LEU A 24 -14.62 -59.52 -10.76
C LEU A 24 -13.17 -59.08 -10.46
N THR A 25 -12.19 -59.60 -11.19
CA THR A 25 -10.77 -59.17 -11.06
C THR A 25 -10.50 -57.83 -11.76
N LEU A 26 -11.21 -57.50 -12.85
CA LEU A 26 -11.16 -56.18 -13.49
C LEU A 26 -11.88 -55.07 -12.69
N LEU A 27 -12.79 -55.42 -11.77
CA LEU A 27 -13.44 -54.47 -10.84
C LEU A 27 -12.66 -54.25 -9.54
N LEU A 28 -11.57 -55.00 -9.31
CA LEU A 28 -10.70 -54.89 -8.13
C LEU A 28 -9.31 -54.30 -8.44
N ALA A 29 -9.05 -53.91 -9.69
CA ALA A 29 -7.87 -53.12 -10.02
C ALA A 29 -8.08 -51.67 -9.56
N GLY A 30 -7.92 -51.44 -8.26
CA GLY A 30 -7.74 -50.11 -7.71
C GLY A 30 -6.47 -49.50 -8.30
N CYS A 31 -6.61 -48.72 -9.37
CA CYS A 31 -5.52 -47.98 -9.99
C CYS A 31 -5.10 -46.81 -9.09
N ALA A 32 -4.39 -47.12 -8.02
CA ALA A 32 -3.57 -46.14 -7.32
C ALA A 32 -2.12 -46.28 -7.81
N SER A 33 -1.83 -45.81 -9.03
CA SER A 33 -0.45 -45.70 -9.49
C SER A 33 0.09 -44.33 -9.07
N ILE A 34 1.09 -44.33 -8.20
CA ILE A 34 1.84 -43.12 -7.84
C ILE A 34 2.94 -42.97 -8.88
N ARG A 35 2.89 -41.89 -9.67
CA ARG A 35 3.94 -41.52 -10.64
C ARG A 35 4.69 -40.30 -10.12
N VAL A 36 6.02 -40.32 -10.23
CA VAL A 36 6.88 -39.18 -9.92
C VAL A 36 7.53 -38.73 -11.22
N ASP A 37 7.20 -37.50 -11.63
CA ASP A 37 7.77 -36.88 -12.83
C ASP A 37 8.83 -35.84 -12.41
N HIS A 38 9.96 -35.79 -13.11
CA HIS A 38 11.01 -34.80 -12.84
C HIS A 38 10.56 -33.42 -13.34
N VAL A 39 10.62 -32.40 -12.47
CA VAL A 39 10.22 -31.02 -12.82
C VAL A 39 11.46 -30.14 -12.97
N HIS A 40 11.55 -29.32 -14.02
CA HIS A 40 12.74 -28.53 -14.37
C HIS A 40 12.93 -27.22 -13.57
N GLN A 41 11.91 -26.79 -12.83
CA GLN A 41 11.97 -25.67 -11.89
C GLN A 41 11.22 -26.07 -10.62
N PRO A 42 11.52 -25.50 -9.43
CA PRO A 42 10.74 -25.74 -8.23
C PRO A 42 9.32 -25.17 -8.40
N ALA A 43 8.47 -25.94 -9.08
CA ALA A 43 7.12 -25.54 -9.46
C ALA A 43 6.26 -25.16 -8.26
N LEU A 44 6.61 -25.58 -7.05
CA LEU A 44 5.84 -25.29 -5.84
C LEU A 44 5.89 -23.81 -5.45
N LEU A 45 7.08 -23.18 -5.43
CA LEU A 45 7.24 -21.78 -5.02
C LEU A 45 6.64 -20.83 -6.06
N ASP A 46 6.86 -21.10 -7.34
CA ASP A 46 6.29 -20.30 -8.43
C ASP A 46 4.79 -20.52 -8.58
N ALA A 47 4.29 -21.76 -8.43
CA ALA A 47 2.85 -22.01 -8.40
C ALA A 47 2.19 -21.38 -7.17
N TRP A 48 2.89 -21.28 -6.03
CA TRP A 48 2.35 -20.60 -4.84
C TRP A 48 2.26 -19.09 -5.05
N ARG A 49 3.30 -18.45 -5.55
CA ARG A 49 3.25 -17.01 -5.91
C ARG A 49 2.20 -16.75 -6.99
N ALA A 50 2.10 -17.64 -7.98
CA ALA A 50 1.11 -17.52 -9.06
C ALA A 50 -0.33 -17.77 -8.58
N SER A 51 -0.57 -18.68 -7.63
CA SER A 51 -1.92 -18.96 -7.16
C SER A 51 -2.41 -17.94 -6.14
N ALA A 52 -1.57 -17.55 -5.19
CA ALA A 52 -1.97 -16.64 -4.11
C ALA A 52 -2.24 -15.21 -4.60
N VAL A 53 -1.66 -14.79 -5.74
CA VAL A 53 -1.74 -13.39 -6.22
C VAL A 53 -2.21 -13.27 -7.68
N LEU A 54 -1.90 -14.24 -8.55
CA LEU A 54 -2.07 -14.10 -10.01
C LEU A 54 -3.21 -14.95 -10.63
N ARG A 55 -3.78 -15.93 -9.92
CA ARG A 55 -4.85 -16.81 -10.42
C ARG A 55 -6.10 -16.74 -9.53
N ASP A 56 -7.27 -16.95 -10.12
CA ASP A 56 -8.55 -17.06 -9.38
C ASP A 56 -8.75 -18.48 -8.80
N GLU A 57 -7.67 -19.11 -8.34
CA GLU A 57 -7.62 -20.48 -7.83
C GLU A 57 -6.74 -20.54 -6.58
N VAL A 58 -7.07 -21.45 -5.68
CA VAL A 58 -6.29 -21.69 -4.46
C VAL A 58 -5.04 -22.50 -4.76
N SER A 59 -3.97 -22.25 -3.99
CA SER A 59 -2.69 -22.95 -4.14
C SER A 59 -2.81 -24.47 -3.99
N PRO A 60 -1.90 -25.26 -4.58
CA PRO A 60 -1.84 -26.71 -4.37
C PRO A 60 -1.77 -27.12 -2.89
N ARG A 61 -1.17 -26.28 -2.03
CA ARG A 61 -1.09 -26.51 -0.58
C ARG A 61 -2.44 -26.29 0.09
N THR A 62 -3.14 -25.20 -0.21
CA THR A 62 -4.50 -25.01 0.28
C THR A 62 -5.43 -26.12 -0.19
N LEU A 63 -5.32 -26.57 -1.45
CA LEU A 63 -6.05 -27.76 -1.91
C LEU A 63 -5.69 -29.02 -1.12
N GLN A 64 -4.43 -29.20 -0.73
CA GLN A 64 -4.03 -30.31 0.13
C GLN A 64 -4.69 -30.20 1.51
N THR A 65 -4.68 -29.02 2.16
CA THR A 65 -5.38 -28.78 3.43
C THR A 65 -6.87 -29.09 3.29
N LEU A 66 -7.51 -28.57 2.24
CA LEU A 66 -8.92 -28.84 1.98
C LEU A 66 -9.21 -30.33 1.77
N ARG A 67 -8.30 -31.09 1.15
CA ARG A 67 -8.44 -32.56 1.04
C ARG A 67 -8.28 -33.27 2.38
N GLN A 68 -7.30 -32.85 3.19
CA GLN A 68 -7.07 -33.45 4.53
C GLN A 68 -8.28 -33.28 5.46
N TRP A 69 -9.03 -32.19 5.30
CA TRP A 69 -10.22 -31.88 6.08
C TRP A 69 -11.54 -32.25 5.38
N ASP A 70 -11.49 -32.98 4.26
CA ASP A 70 -12.66 -33.38 3.46
C ASP A 70 -13.56 -32.20 3.02
N LEU A 71 -12.94 -31.05 2.74
CA LEU A 71 -13.58 -29.82 2.29
C LEU A 71 -13.37 -29.51 0.82
N ALA A 72 -12.52 -30.26 0.10
CA ALA A 72 -12.16 -29.94 -1.29
C ALA A 72 -13.38 -29.91 -2.24
N GLN A 73 -14.23 -30.95 -2.21
CA GLN A 73 -15.44 -31.00 -3.03
C GLN A 73 -16.48 -29.95 -2.60
N LEU A 74 -16.57 -29.70 -1.29
CA LEU A 74 -17.48 -28.68 -0.76
C LEU A 74 -17.02 -27.27 -1.19
N TYR A 75 -15.73 -26.99 -1.20
CA TYR A 75 -15.21 -25.69 -1.62
C TYR A 75 -15.47 -25.42 -3.10
N ASP A 76 -15.37 -26.44 -3.94
CA ASP A 76 -15.65 -26.33 -5.37
C ASP A 76 -17.13 -26.00 -5.65
N THR A 77 -18.04 -26.63 -4.91
CA THR A 77 -19.50 -26.49 -5.13
C THR A 77 -20.15 -25.38 -4.30
N LYS A 78 -19.71 -25.18 -3.06
CA LYS A 78 -20.26 -24.25 -2.06
C LYS A 78 -19.13 -23.61 -1.24
N PRO A 79 -18.35 -22.71 -1.84
CA PRO A 79 -17.15 -22.14 -1.20
C PRO A 79 -17.44 -21.45 0.13
N ASP A 80 -18.54 -20.71 0.24
CA ASP A 80 -18.90 -20.00 1.47
C ASP A 80 -19.24 -20.97 2.62
N GLU A 81 -19.86 -22.11 2.32
CA GLU A 81 -20.12 -23.18 3.30
C GLU A 81 -18.82 -23.84 3.76
N ALA A 82 -17.89 -24.09 2.83
CA ALA A 82 -16.57 -24.64 3.16
C ALA A 82 -15.74 -23.68 4.02
N ILE A 83 -15.75 -22.37 3.71
CA ILE A 83 -15.09 -21.33 4.52
C ILE A 83 -15.67 -21.31 5.93
N ALA A 84 -17.01 -21.32 6.06
CA ALA A 84 -17.66 -21.32 7.37
C ALA A 84 -17.33 -22.58 8.19
N LYS A 85 -17.31 -23.77 7.56
CA LYS A 85 -16.91 -25.01 8.24
C LYS A 85 -15.45 -24.97 8.69
N LEU A 86 -14.54 -24.53 7.83
CA LEU A 86 -13.12 -24.43 8.17
C LEU A 86 -12.88 -23.40 9.28
N HIS A 87 -13.60 -22.28 9.28
CA HIS A 87 -13.56 -21.31 10.37
C HIS A 87 -13.92 -21.97 11.72
N GLN A 88 -15.00 -22.77 11.77
CA GLN A 88 -15.36 -23.51 13.00
C GLN A 88 -14.29 -24.49 13.46
N VAL A 89 -13.53 -25.09 12.53
CA VAL A 89 -12.36 -25.92 12.88
C VAL A 89 -11.26 -25.05 13.48
N VAL A 90 -10.93 -23.91 12.86
CA VAL A 90 -9.91 -22.97 13.33
C VAL A 90 -10.21 -22.43 14.72
N LEU A 91 -11.47 -22.17 15.05
CA LEU A 91 -11.86 -21.73 16.40
C LEU A 91 -11.59 -22.78 17.48
N ARG A 92 -11.57 -24.07 17.12
CA ARG A 92 -11.28 -25.17 18.06
C ARG A 92 -9.79 -25.47 18.14
N ASP A 93 -9.13 -25.50 16.98
CA ASP A 93 -7.70 -25.73 16.86
C ASP A 93 -7.11 -24.86 15.72
N PRO A 94 -6.55 -23.68 16.05
CA PRO A 94 -6.15 -22.68 15.04
C PRO A 94 -4.84 -23.01 14.27
N GLN A 95 -4.67 -24.24 13.79
CA GLN A 95 -3.43 -24.70 13.15
C GLN A 95 -2.97 -23.74 12.02
N PRO A 96 -1.65 -23.47 11.89
CA PRO A 96 -1.14 -22.49 10.92
C PRO A 96 -1.63 -22.72 9.48
N ASP A 97 -1.67 -23.98 9.04
CA ASP A 97 -2.16 -24.32 7.70
C ASP A 97 -3.63 -23.98 7.51
N LEU A 98 -4.46 -24.07 8.55
CA LEU A 98 -5.89 -23.77 8.47
C LEU A 98 -6.15 -22.26 8.44
N VAL A 99 -5.46 -21.50 9.29
CA VAL A 99 -5.57 -20.03 9.30
C VAL A 99 -5.08 -19.46 7.97
N PHE A 100 -3.93 -19.94 7.47
CA PHE A 100 -3.41 -19.56 6.16
C PHE A 100 -4.40 -19.92 5.03
N THR A 101 -4.95 -21.13 5.05
CA THR A 101 -5.95 -21.56 4.07
C THR A 101 -7.19 -20.67 4.09
N LEU A 102 -7.68 -20.23 5.26
CA LEU A 102 -8.78 -19.27 5.35
C LEU A 102 -8.44 -17.93 4.72
N ALA A 103 -7.22 -17.40 4.93
CA ALA A 103 -6.79 -16.17 4.29
C ALA A 103 -6.83 -16.30 2.75
N GLU A 104 -6.23 -17.35 2.20
CA GLU A 104 -6.18 -17.58 0.75
C GLU A 104 -7.58 -17.83 0.15
N MET A 105 -8.41 -18.66 0.79
CA MET A 105 -9.77 -18.94 0.34
C MET A 105 -10.60 -17.65 0.24
N ASN A 106 -10.48 -16.74 1.22
CA ASN A 106 -11.17 -15.46 1.22
C ASN A 106 -10.61 -14.52 0.14
N TYR A 107 -9.31 -14.49 -0.10
CA TYR A 107 -8.74 -13.71 -1.21
C TYR A 107 -9.30 -14.14 -2.57
N VAL A 108 -9.25 -15.44 -2.87
CA VAL A 108 -9.78 -16.01 -4.12
C VAL A 108 -11.30 -15.78 -4.23
N ARG A 109 -12.03 -15.92 -3.12
CA ARG A 109 -13.48 -15.67 -3.10
C ARG A 109 -13.83 -14.21 -3.35
N GLY A 110 -13.06 -13.28 -2.76
CA GLY A 110 -13.16 -11.84 -3.00
C GLY A 110 -12.93 -11.51 -4.47
N ARG A 111 -11.87 -12.04 -5.08
CA ARG A 111 -11.56 -11.88 -6.52
C ARG A 111 -12.70 -12.33 -7.44
N LYS A 112 -13.28 -13.50 -7.17
CA LYS A 112 -14.42 -14.03 -7.94
C LYS A 112 -15.66 -13.15 -7.76
N THR A 113 -15.94 -12.75 -6.53
CA THR A 113 -17.13 -11.95 -6.18
C THR A 113 -17.04 -10.53 -6.72
N GLU A 114 -15.85 -9.93 -6.71
CA GLU A 114 -15.58 -8.56 -7.19
C GLU A 114 -16.05 -8.33 -8.64
N LYS A 115 -16.07 -9.38 -9.46
CA LYS A 115 -16.49 -9.34 -10.88
C LYS A 115 -17.97 -8.98 -11.05
N HIS A 116 -18.82 -9.27 -10.06
CA HIS A 116 -20.27 -9.06 -10.16
C HIS A 116 -20.87 -8.32 -8.94
N ASP A 117 -20.18 -8.34 -7.80
CA ASP A 117 -20.62 -7.68 -6.56
C ASP A 117 -19.40 -7.13 -5.82
N CYS A 118 -19.00 -5.92 -6.18
CA CYS A 118 -17.85 -5.25 -5.57
C CYS A 118 -18.08 -4.95 -4.09
N ALA A 119 -19.32 -4.61 -3.70
CA ALA A 119 -19.62 -4.27 -2.33
C ALA A 119 -19.42 -5.49 -1.43
N ARG A 120 -19.96 -6.66 -1.79
CA ARG A 120 -19.74 -7.89 -1.02
C ARG A 120 -18.30 -8.37 -1.03
N ALA A 121 -17.55 -8.10 -2.10
CA ALA A 121 -16.13 -8.47 -2.18
C ALA A 121 -15.28 -7.84 -1.06
N THR A 122 -15.64 -6.65 -0.56
CA THR A 122 -14.90 -5.99 0.52
C THR A 122 -14.86 -6.83 1.80
N ALA A 123 -15.95 -7.51 2.16
CA ALA A 123 -15.98 -8.40 3.32
C ALA A 123 -14.97 -9.57 3.19
N TYR A 124 -14.85 -10.16 1.99
CA TYR A 124 -13.88 -11.24 1.77
C TYR A 124 -12.44 -10.73 1.81
N TYR A 125 -12.17 -9.54 1.26
CA TYR A 125 -10.84 -8.95 1.32
C TYR A 125 -10.44 -8.53 2.74
N TYR A 126 -11.39 -8.03 3.53
CA TYR A 126 -11.23 -7.81 4.96
C TYR A 126 -10.90 -9.11 5.71
N LEU A 127 -11.64 -10.19 5.46
CA LEU A 127 -11.39 -11.50 6.07
C LEU A 127 -10.03 -12.07 5.67
N CYS A 128 -9.63 -11.92 4.39
CA CYS A 128 -8.29 -12.29 3.94
C CYS A 128 -7.21 -11.60 4.78
N ALA A 129 -7.27 -10.28 4.88
CA ALA A 129 -6.33 -9.50 5.69
C ALA A 129 -6.38 -9.90 7.16
N GLY A 130 -7.57 -10.14 7.72
CA GLY A 130 -7.75 -10.55 9.11
C GLY A 130 -7.11 -11.90 9.44
N TYR A 131 -7.41 -12.94 8.65
CA TYR A 131 -6.80 -14.26 8.86
C TYR A 131 -5.28 -14.21 8.66
N ALA A 132 -4.79 -13.45 7.68
CA ALA A 132 -3.36 -13.25 7.49
C ALA A 132 -2.73 -12.50 8.69
N TYR A 133 -3.39 -11.48 9.23
CA TYR A 133 -2.94 -10.76 10.42
C TYR A 133 -2.84 -11.67 11.64
N HIS A 134 -3.90 -12.44 11.94
CA HIS A 134 -3.89 -13.37 13.07
C HIS A 134 -2.88 -14.51 12.87
N TYR A 135 -2.64 -14.96 11.63
CA TYR A 135 -1.55 -15.89 11.34
C TYR A 135 -0.17 -15.32 11.75
N LEU A 136 0.04 -14.03 11.50
CA LEU A 136 1.32 -13.37 11.74
C LEU A 136 1.55 -13.06 13.23
N PHE A 137 0.49 -12.70 13.96
CA PHE A 137 0.61 -12.06 15.29
C PHE A 137 0.01 -12.83 16.46
N ASP A 138 -0.89 -13.80 16.24
CA ASP A 138 -1.44 -14.56 17.37
C ASP A 138 -0.43 -15.57 17.93
N ASP A 139 -0.47 -15.76 19.25
CA ASP A 139 0.36 -16.76 19.92
C ASP A 139 0.01 -18.19 19.45
N PRO A 140 1.01 -19.10 19.36
CA PRO A 140 0.74 -20.52 19.23
C PRO A 140 -0.09 -21.01 20.43
N PRO A 141 -1.00 -22.00 20.28
CA PRO A 141 -1.80 -22.49 21.38
C PRO A 141 -0.85 -23.11 22.38
N GLN A 142 -1.14 -22.86 23.63
CA GLN A 142 -0.62 -23.73 24.66
C GLN A 142 -1.31 -25.10 24.51
N PRO A 143 -0.56 -26.22 24.58
CA PRO A 143 -1.17 -27.53 24.61
C PRO A 143 -2.19 -27.58 25.75
N ALA A 144 -3.29 -28.29 25.54
CA ALA A 144 -4.34 -28.39 26.54
C ALA A 144 -3.78 -28.95 27.87
N PRO A 145 -4.24 -28.45 29.04
CA PRO A 145 -3.64 -28.75 30.34
C PRO A 145 -3.71 -30.24 30.74
N ASP A 146 -4.52 -31.03 30.06
CA ASP A 146 -4.63 -32.49 30.19
C ASP A 146 -3.44 -33.25 29.58
N MET A 147 -2.62 -32.62 28.75
CA MET A 147 -1.39 -33.21 28.18
C MET A 147 -0.13 -32.99 29.06
N GLU A 148 -0.18 -32.11 30.07
CA GLU A 148 0.96 -31.88 30.98
C GLU A 148 0.91 -32.72 32.26
N ALA A 149 -0.24 -33.26 32.64
CA ALA A 149 -0.44 -33.96 33.92
C ALA A 149 0.30 -35.32 34.06
N GLY A 150 1.06 -35.77 33.05
CA GLY A 150 1.71 -37.09 33.03
C GLY A 150 3.24 -37.09 32.91
N ARG A 151 3.91 -35.97 32.64
CA ARG A 151 5.36 -35.97 32.35
C ARG A 151 6.20 -35.57 33.57
N LYS A 152 6.78 -36.56 34.25
CA LYS A 152 7.92 -36.32 35.16
C LYS A 152 9.09 -35.71 34.35
N PRO A 153 9.84 -34.74 34.90
CA PRO A 153 10.98 -34.17 34.19
C PRO A 153 12.09 -35.22 34.05
N SER A 154 12.32 -35.72 32.84
CA SER A 154 13.51 -36.52 32.52
C SER A 154 14.70 -35.59 32.25
N SER A 155 15.77 -35.72 33.03
CA SER A 155 16.97 -34.87 33.02
C SER A 155 17.94 -35.14 31.86
N THR A 156 17.42 -35.49 30.68
CA THR A 156 18.23 -35.64 29.47
C THR A 156 17.82 -34.55 28.50
N ALA A 157 18.79 -33.81 27.97
CA ALA A 157 18.59 -32.80 26.93
C ALA A 157 17.93 -33.45 25.69
N SER A 158 16.62 -33.54 25.73
CA SER A 158 15.79 -34.03 24.65
C SER A 158 15.83 -33.01 23.54
N LEU A 159 16.17 -33.47 22.34
CA LEU A 159 15.92 -32.75 21.09
C LEU A 159 14.50 -32.12 21.17
N PRO A 160 14.31 -30.87 20.72
CA PRO A 160 12.99 -30.28 20.71
C PRO A 160 12.03 -31.23 19.97
N PRO A 161 10.82 -31.47 20.50
CA PRO A 161 9.86 -32.34 19.82
C PRO A 161 9.62 -31.82 18.40
N VAL A 162 9.41 -32.73 17.44
CA VAL A 162 9.19 -32.40 16.02
C VAL A 162 8.03 -31.39 15.82
N SER A 163 7.14 -31.23 16.82
CA SER A 163 6.03 -30.27 16.83
C SER A 163 6.36 -28.89 17.41
N ALA A 164 7.62 -28.58 17.74
CA ALA A 164 8.01 -27.33 18.39
C ALA A 164 8.26 -26.15 17.42
N VAL A 165 7.94 -26.28 16.13
CA VAL A 165 8.06 -25.14 15.20
C VAL A 165 6.95 -24.14 15.55
N PRO A 166 7.28 -22.89 15.95
CA PRO A 166 6.29 -21.86 16.25
C PRO A 166 5.37 -21.62 15.06
N ARG A 167 4.08 -21.38 15.32
CA ARG A 167 3.03 -21.18 14.31
C ARG A 167 3.41 -20.16 13.22
N SER A 168 4.13 -19.12 13.60
CA SER A 168 4.49 -17.94 12.81
C SER A 168 6.02 -17.73 12.73
N SER A 169 6.80 -18.82 12.71
CA SER A 169 8.25 -18.70 12.52
C SER A 169 8.54 -17.89 11.25
N ILE A 170 9.32 -16.83 11.38
CA ILE A 170 9.74 -15.97 10.25
C ILE A 170 10.52 -16.73 9.18
N PHE A 171 11.03 -17.93 9.52
CA PHE A 171 11.73 -18.84 8.61
C PHE A 171 10.79 -19.78 7.86
N ASP A 172 9.51 -19.82 8.23
CA ASP A 172 8.50 -20.54 7.48
C ASP A 172 8.10 -19.74 6.22
N PRO A 173 8.19 -20.31 5.01
CA PRO A 173 7.76 -19.61 3.80
C PRO A 173 6.31 -19.11 3.85
N ARG A 174 5.45 -19.74 4.64
CA ARG A 174 4.07 -19.29 4.89
C ARG A 174 4.01 -17.93 5.56
N PHE A 175 4.99 -17.58 6.40
CA PHE A 175 5.08 -16.25 7.00
C PHE A 175 5.14 -15.17 5.92
N ARG A 176 6.03 -15.33 4.93
CA ARG A 176 6.13 -14.37 3.83
C ARG A 176 4.85 -14.32 3.00
N LEU A 177 4.25 -15.47 2.69
CA LEU A 177 3.00 -15.53 1.93
C LEU A 177 1.84 -14.91 2.70
N ALA A 178 1.80 -15.04 4.03
CA ALA A 178 0.80 -14.38 4.86
C ALA A 178 0.98 -12.86 4.83
N CYS A 179 2.22 -12.34 4.87
CA CYS A 179 2.46 -10.91 4.62
C CYS A 179 1.95 -10.48 3.24
N ASP A 180 2.23 -11.25 2.19
CA ASP A 180 1.80 -10.95 0.83
C ASP A 180 0.27 -10.97 0.71
N LEU A 181 -0.42 -11.95 1.33
CA LEU A 181 -1.89 -12.04 1.37
C LEU A 181 -2.51 -10.90 2.18
N TYR A 182 -1.90 -10.51 3.30
CA TYR A 182 -2.35 -9.35 4.06
C TYR A 182 -2.28 -8.08 3.22
N ASN A 183 -1.14 -7.79 2.59
CA ASN A 183 -0.96 -6.61 1.74
C ASN A 183 -1.91 -6.65 0.54
N ALA A 184 -2.01 -7.79 -0.16
CA ALA A 184 -2.88 -7.94 -1.33
C ALA A 184 -4.37 -7.84 -0.97
N GLY A 185 -4.78 -8.47 0.14
CA GLY A 185 -6.14 -8.39 0.68
C GLY A 185 -6.51 -6.96 1.05
N LEU A 186 -5.64 -6.27 1.79
CA LEU A 186 -5.87 -4.88 2.17
C LEU A 186 -5.91 -3.94 0.95
N ALA A 187 -5.02 -4.12 -0.03
CA ALA A 187 -5.01 -3.31 -1.25
C ALA A 187 -6.32 -3.48 -2.03
N LYS A 188 -6.78 -4.71 -2.16
CA LYS A 188 -8.06 -5.03 -2.78
C LYS A 188 -9.26 -4.50 -2.01
N LEU A 189 -9.23 -4.56 -0.67
CA LEU A 189 -10.24 -3.96 0.20
C LEU A 189 -10.34 -2.45 -0.07
N ILE A 190 -9.21 -1.73 -0.04
CA ILE A 190 -9.16 -0.27 -0.25
C ILE A 190 -9.72 0.08 -1.65
N ALA A 191 -9.23 -0.59 -2.69
CA ALA A 191 -9.65 -0.33 -4.06
C ALA A 191 -11.16 -0.61 -4.27
N ALA A 192 -11.64 -1.76 -3.79
CA ALA A 192 -13.04 -2.16 -3.91
C ALA A 192 -13.96 -1.24 -3.09
N ALA A 193 -13.62 -0.97 -1.83
CA ALA A 193 -14.41 -0.11 -0.95
C ALA A 193 -14.50 1.33 -1.48
N GLN A 194 -13.39 1.88 -2.00
CA GLN A 194 -13.41 3.20 -2.61
C GLN A 194 -14.28 3.23 -3.88
N ARG A 195 -14.22 2.19 -4.71
CA ARG A 195 -15.02 2.08 -5.95
C ARG A 195 -16.53 2.10 -5.69
N VAL A 196 -16.98 1.56 -4.56
CA VAL A 196 -18.42 1.52 -4.19
C VAL A 196 -18.81 2.58 -3.15
N GLY A 197 -17.92 3.54 -2.83
CA GLY A 197 -18.20 4.61 -1.87
C GLY A 197 -18.32 4.14 -0.40
N GLN A 198 -17.77 2.97 -0.09
CA GLN A 198 -17.70 2.44 1.28
C GLN A 198 -16.53 3.02 2.07
N LEU A 199 -15.48 3.50 1.39
CA LEU A 199 -14.33 4.12 2.02
C LEU A 199 -14.43 5.65 1.91
N ASP A 200 -14.47 6.32 3.06
CA ASP A 200 -14.14 7.74 3.21
C ASP A 200 -12.76 7.84 3.88
N PRO A 201 -11.71 8.17 3.10
CA PRO A 201 -10.34 8.26 3.58
C PRO A 201 -10.11 9.26 4.72
N ARG A 202 -11.10 10.13 5.00
CA ARG A 202 -11.01 11.14 6.05
C ARG A 202 -11.34 10.59 7.44
N HIS A 203 -12.15 9.54 7.56
CA HIS A 203 -12.57 9.06 8.88
C HIS A 203 -13.17 7.65 8.95
N GLN A 204 -13.65 7.05 7.86
CA GLN A 204 -14.43 5.81 8.00
C GLN A 204 -14.36 4.82 6.83
N LEU A 205 -14.39 3.54 7.16
CA LEU A 205 -14.61 2.43 6.24
C LEU A 205 -15.92 1.72 6.62
N ARG A 206 -16.87 1.68 5.68
CA ARG A 206 -18.16 1.01 5.84
C ARG A 206 -18.08 -0.40 5.29
N MET A 207 -18.40 -1.37 6.13
CA MET A 207 -18.35 -2.77 5.77
C MET A 207 -19.76 -3.34 5.65
N PRO A 208 -20.03 -4.15 4.62
CA PRO A 208 -21.32 -4.81 4.48
C PRO A 208 -21.44 -5.97 5.47
N THR A 209 -22.68 -6.26 5.89
CA THR A 209 -23.04 -7.44 6.67
C THR A 209 -24.14 -8.22 5.97
N PRO A 210 -24.27 -9.54 6.21
CA PRO A 210 -25.31 -10.34 5.57
C PRO A 210 -26.75 -9.88 5.85
N ASP A 211 -26.99 -9.24 7.00
CA ASP A 211 -28.29 -8.67 7.38
C ASP A 211 -28.58 -7.30 6.72
N GLY A 212 -27.64 -6.76 5.94
CA GLY A 212 -27.78 -5.49 5.23
C GLY A 212 -27.60 -4.23 6.07
N GLN A 213 -27.39 -4.33 7.39
CA GLN A 213 -27.23 -3.14 8.24
C GLN A 213 -25.85 -2.48 8.09
N GLY A 214 -24.83 -3.28 7.75
CA GLY A 214 -23.44 -2.87 7.72
C GLY A 214 -22.91 -2.45 9.10
N PHE A 215 -21.65 -2.04 9.12
CA PHE A 215 -21.03 -1.36 10.25
C PHE A 215 -19.91 -0.46 9.76
N THR A 216 -19.39 0.37 10.66
CA THR A 216 -18.35 1.35 10.35
C THR A 216 -17.12 1.08 11.19
N LEU A 217 -15.96 1.13 10.54
CA LEU A 217 -14.63 1.07 11.15
C LEU A 217 -13.97 2.44 11.00
N SER A 218 -13.15 2.81 11.97
CA SER A 218 -12.44 4.09 11.96
C SER A 218 -11.28 4.08 10.95
N VAL A 219 -11.02 5.25 10.37
CA VAL A 219 -9.79 5.55 9.63
C VAL A 219 -9.01 6.59 10.41
N LEU A 220 -7.79 6.23 10.82
CA LEU A 220 -6.89 7.08 11.59
C LEU A 220 -5.73 7.54 10.72
N HIS A 221 -5.15 8.70 11.05
CA HIS A 221 -4.03 9.30 10.32
C HIS A 221 -2.91 9.61 11.30
N GLU A 222 -1.69 9.17 10.99
CA GLU A 222 -0.54 9.42 11.83
C GLU A 222 0.66 9.97 11.04
N GLY A 223 1.26 11.03 11.58
CA GLY A 223 2.51 11.60 11.07
C GLY A 223 2.35 12.49 9.83
N PHE A 224 1.12 12.83 9.42
CA PHE A 224 0.87 13.71 8.28
C PHE A 224 0.89 15.19 8.67
N PRO A 225 1.44 16.06 7.80
CA PRO A 225 1.28 17.51 7.93
C PRO A 225 -0.11 17.98 7.44
N TRP A 226 -0.82 17.16 6.65
CA TRP A 226 -2.18 17.43 6.17
C TRP A 226 -3.21 17.06 7.23
N LYS A 227 -4.31 17.82 7.31
CA LYS A 227 -5.44 17.50 8.18
C LYS A 227 -6.23 16.30 7.61
N PRO A 228 -6.88 15.46 8.44
CA PRO A 228 -7.71 14.35 7.96
C PRO A 228 -8.77 14.76 6.92
N GLU A 229 -9.36 15.95 7.05
CA GLU A 229 -10.40 16.46 6.15
C GLU A 229 -9.86 16.74 4.73
N GLU A 230 -8.55 16.92 4.61
CA GLU A 230 -7.86 17.16 3.35
C GLU A 230 -7.52 15.85 2.61
N PHE A 231 -7.83 14.68 3.17
CA PHE A 231 -7.65 13.41 2.46
C PHE A 231 -8.73 13.25 1.39
N GLY A 232 -8.26 12.98 0.17
CA GLY A 232 -9.05 12.62 -1.00
C GLY A 232 -8.94 11.13 -1.30
N LYS A 233 -8.83 10.77 -2.58
CA LYS A 233 -8.76 9.37 -3.02
C LYS A 233 -7.44 8.72 -2.59
N LEU A 234 -7.51 7.43 -2.28
CA LEU A 234 -6.36 6.57 -2.03
C LEU A 234 -6.17 5.64 -3.24
N LEU A 235 -5.06 5.78 -3.95
CA LEU A 235 -4.72 4.96 -5.12
C LEU A 235 -3.60 4.01 -4.74
N VAL A 236 -3.69 2.73 -5.12
CA VAL A 236 -2.68 1.74 -4.76
C VAL A 236 -1.43 1.93 -5.62
N CYS A 237 -0.25 2.10 -5.01
CA CYS A 237 0.98 2.39 -5.77
C CYS A 237 1.34 1.31 -6.78
N SER A 238 1.06 0.03 -6.47
CA SER A 238 1.35 -1.10 -7.36
C SER A 238 0.56 -1.10 -8.67
N ASP A 239 -0.50 -0.28 -8.77
CA ASP A 239 -1.28 -0.11 -10.00
C ASP A 239 -0.62 0.88 -10.98
N TYR A 240 0.48 1.52 -10.57
CA TYR A 240 1.19 2.55 -11.34
C TYR A 240 2.64 2.13 -11.61
N SER A 241 3.12 2.47 -12.82
CA SER A 241 4.53 2.34 -13.20
C SER A 241 5.13 3.73 -13.36
N VAL A 242 6.30 3.96 -12.74
CA VAL A 242 7.01 5.23 -12.82
C VAL A 242 8.01 5.18 -13.97
N VAL A 243 7.96 6.19 -14.83
CA VAL A 243 8.92 6.43 -15.93
C VAL A 243 9.51 7.83 -15.75
N GLY A 244 10.80 8.00 -16.03
CA GLY A 244 11.48 9.31 -15.96
C GLY A 244 12.19 9.61 -14.63
N LEU A 245 12.08 8.74 -13.62
CA LEU A 245 12.90 8.77 -12.41
C LEU A 245 13.77 7.51 -12.35
N ALA A 246 15.09 7.68 -12.23
CA ALA A 246 16.04 6.57 -12.26
C ALA A 246 15.98 5.71 -10.99
N ASN A 247 15.83 6.35 -9.83
CA ASN A 247 15.77 5.68 -8.53
C ASN A 247 14.33 5.53 -8.07
N GLN A 248 13.98 4.35 -7.56
CA GLN A 248 12.69 4.07 -6.92
C GLN A 248 12.93 3.77 -5.44
N HIS A 249 12.39 4.63 -4.57
CA HIS A 249 12.55 4.53 -3.12
C HIS A 249 11.35 3.83 -2.51
N ARG A 250 11.51 2.52 -2.34
CA ARG A 250 10.52 1.60 -1.77
C ARG A 250 11.14 0.80 -0.63
N THR A 251 10.36 0.52 0.41
CA THR A 251 10.76 -0.40 1.48
C THR A 251 9.79 -1.55 1.58
N TYR A 252 10.30 -2.76 1.79
CA TYR A 252 9.46 -3.93 2.06
C TYR A 252 8.97 -3.93 3.50
N GLY A 253 7.74 -4.40 3.72
CA GLY A 253 7.14 -4.48 5.04
C GLY A 253 5.71 -4.98 4.99
N LEU A 254 4.93 -4.63 6.01
CA LEU A 254 3.51 -4.92 6.10
C LEU A 254 2.70 -3.63 5.89
N GLY A 255 1.57 -3.72 5.20
CA GLY A 255 0.74 -2.59 4.80
C GLY A 255 0.80 -2.31 3.29
N VAL A 256 -0.01 -1.35 2.85
CA VAL A 256 -0.21 -1.04 1.43
C VAL A 256 0.29 0.36 1.15
N PRO A 257 1.32 0.54 0.31
CA PRO A 257 1.72 1.85 -0.17
C PRO A 257 0.64 2.48 -1.07
N LEU A 258 0.31 3.74 -0.79
CA LEU A 258 -0.76 4.49 -1.42
C LEU A 258 -0.28 5.86 -1.91
N ILE A 259 -0.89 6.29 -3.00
CA ILE A 259 -0.94 7.68 -3.43
C ILE A 259 -2.21 8.26 -2.80
N ALA A 260 -2.06 9.10 -1.77
CA ALA A 260 -3.16 9.87 -1.22
C ALA A 260 -3.29 11.20 -1.97
N THR A 261 -4.44 11.46 -2.59
CA THR A 261 -4.72 12.76 -3.21
C THR A 261 -5.24 13.72 -2.14
N ARG A 262 -5.02 15.02 -2.33
CA ARG A 262 -5.63 16.05 -1.48
C ARG A 262 -7.05 16.35 -1.95
N ALA A 263 -8.01 16.39 -1.04
CA ALA A 263 -9.34 16.93 -1.25
C ALA A 263 -9.39 18.36 -0.70
N LEU A 264 -9.80 19.32 -1.53
CA LEU A 264 -10.01 20.69 -1.07
C LEU A 264 -11.34 20.76 -0.31
N GLY A 265 -11.30 21.18 0.96
CA GLY A 265 -12.46 21.72 1.65
C GLY A 265 -12.88 23.06 1.01
N GLY A 266 -14.16 23.41 1.11
CA GLY A 266 -14.73 24.64 0.51
C GLY A 266 -14.01 25.95 0.91
N ASP A 267 -14.45 27.06 0.34
CA ASP A 267 -13.78 28.38 0.16
C ASP A 267 -13.15 29.13 1.36
N LYS A 268 -12.87 28.52 2.51
CA LYS A 268 -12.53 29.24 3.76
C LYS A 268 -11.05 29.31 4.20
N GLU A 269 -10.07 28.87 3.41
CA GLU A 269 -8.64 28.99 3.78
C GLU A 269 -7.80 29.63 2.65
N ASP A 270 -8.04 30.91 2.33
CA ASP A 270 -7.46 31.57 1.14
C ASP A 270 -6.00 32.03 1.23
N ALA A 271 -5.41 32.20 2.43
CA ALA A 271 -4.01 32.64 2.55
C ALA A 271 -3.01 31.49 2.40
N ALA A 272 -3.17 30.41 3.18
CA ALA A 272 -2.37 29.20 3.09
C ALA A 272 -2.42 28.56 1.68
N ARG A 273 -3.52 28.74 0.95
CA ARG A 273 -3.69 28.29 -0.45
C ARG A 273 -2.64 28.84 -1.42
N ALA A 274 -1.99 29.99 -1.14
CA ALA A 274 -1.05 30.60 -2.08
C ALA A 274 0.26 29.81 -2.24
N PHE A 275 0.70 29.09 -1.21
CA PHE A 275 2.01 28.43 -1.18
C PHE A 275 1.97 26.91 -1.34
N TYR A 276 0.79 26.32 -1.44
CA TYR A 276 0.61 24.87 -1.66
C TYR A 276 -0.09 24.62 -2.99
N PRO A 277 0.27 23.56 -3.73
CA PRO A 277 -0.43 23.23 -4.96
C PRO A 277 -1.90 22.87 -4.66
N HIS A 278 -2.82 23.37 -5.50
CA HIS A 278 -4.26 23.11 -5.38
C HIS A 278 -4.59 21.63 -5.50
N GLN A 279 -3.90 20.94 -6.41
CA GLN A 279 -3.93 19.50 -6.54
C GLN A 279 -2.62 18.98 -5.97
N ALA A 280 -2.68 18.17 -4.92
CA ALA A 280 -1.51 17.54 -4.33
C ALA A 280 -1.73 16.02 -4.27
N ALA A 281 -0.65 15.27 -4.42
CA ALA A 281 -0.62 13.86 -4.09
C ALA A 281 0.60 13.60 -3.21
N PHE A 282 0.43 12.75 -2.20
CA PHE A 282 1.44 12.47 -1.20
C PHE A 282 1.44 10.99 -0.82
N ALA A 283 2.58 10.53 -0.31
CA ALA A 283 2.76 9.15 0.07
C ALA A 283 2.02 8.83 1.37
N ALA A 284 1.37 7.67 1.40
CA ALA A 284 0.78 7.10 2.60
C ALA A 284 0.99 5.58 2.59
N THR A 285 1.02 4.95 3.77
CA THR A 285 0.92 3.50 3.91
C THR A 285 -0.33 3.18 4.71
N ALA A 286 -1.24 2.38 4.15
CA ALA A 286 -2.37 1.85 4.90
C ALA A 286 -1.98 0.57 5.64
N PHE A 287 -2.37 0.49 6.91
CA PHE A 287 -2.24 -0.68 7.77
C PHE A 287 -3.60 -0.93 8.43
N PHE A 288 -4.11 -2.15 8.39
CA PHE A 288 -5.33 -2.50 9.11
C PHE A 288 -4.98 -3.25 10.39
N ARG A 289 -5.22 -2.61 11.54
CA ARG A 289 -5.00 -3.22 12.84
C ARG A 289 -6.26 -3.97 13.26
N PHE A 290 -6.19 -5.29 13.29
CA PHE A 290 -7.26 -6.12 13.83
C PHE A 290 -7.15 -6.19 15.36
N GLU A 291 -8.31 -6.14 16.03
CA GLU A 291 -8.44 -6.20 17.48
C GLU A 291 -9.16 -7.49 17.92
N GLY A 292 -8.84 -8.03 19.08
CA GLY A 292 -9.45 -9.26 19.56
C GLY A 292 -8.82 -10.50 18.93
N THR A 293 -9.65 -11.51 18.62
CA THR A 293 -9.25 -12.87 18.29
C THR A 293 -9.82 -13.35 16.95
N LEU A 294 -9.37 -14.51 16.47
CA LEU A 294 -9.95 -15.19 15.31
C LEU A 294 -11.48 -15.36 15.37
N ALA A 295 -12.08 -15.44 16.56
CA ALA A 295 -13.53 -15.53 16.73
C ALA A 295 -14.24 -14.23 16.32
N ASP A 296 -13.61 -13.08 16.57
CA ASP A 296 -14.18 -11.76 16.33
C ASP A 296 -14.26 -11.44 14.83
N LEU A 297 -13.37 -12.01 14.01
CA LEU A 297 -13.43 -11.92 12.55
C LEU A 297 -14.77 -12.40 11.97
N GLY A 298 -15.42 -13.39 12.59
CA GLY A 298 -16.73 -13.89 12.15
C GLY A 298 -17.84 -12.85 12.23
N THR A 299 -17.69 -11.84 13.09
CA THR A 299 -18.63 -10.71 13.22
C THR A 299 -18.31 -9.55 12.29
N LEU A 300 -17.12 -9.56 11.69
CA LEU A 300 -16.52 -8.49 10.89
C LEU A 300 -16.23 -7.18 11.66
N ARG A 301 -16.56 -7.05 12.95
CA ARG A 301 -16.54 -5.77 13.68
C ARG A 301 -15.25 -5.53 14.48
N SER A 302 -14.09 -5.88 13.92
CA SER A 302 -12.82 -5.83 14.65
C SER A 302 -11.82 -4.88 13.98
N GLY A 303 -11.30 -3.93 14.75
CA GLY A 303 -10.12 -3.16 14.36
C GLY A 303 -10.38 -1.82 13.69
N GLN A 304 -9.32 -1.30 13.06
CA GLN A 304 -9.27 0.04 12.49
C GLN A 304 -8.27 0.11 11.33
N MET A 305 -8.53 1.00 10.37
CA MET A 305 -7.58 1.31 9.32
C MET A 305 -6.72 2.51 9.74
N GLU A 306 -5.41 2.34 9.70
CA GLU A 306 -4.40 3.34 10.05
C GLU A 306 -3.68 3.76 8.78
N LEU A 307 -3.67 5.06 8.49
CA LEU A 307 -2.87 5.66 7.44
C LEU A 307 -1.63 6.27 8.09
N TYR A 308 -0.46 5.90 7.57
CA TYR A 308 0.84 6.36 8.05
C TYR A 308 1.55 7.19 7.00
N ASN A 309 2.17 8.30 7.43
CA ASN A 309 3.09 9.03 6.59
C ASN A 309 4.47 8.32 6.57
N PRO A 310 4.90 7.73 5.43
CA PRO A 310 6.17 7.00 5.34
C PRO A 310 7.41 7.90 5.46
N LEU A 311 7.24 9.22 5.42
CA LEU A 311 8.30 10.19 5.68
C LEU A 311 8.64 10.34 7.17
N THR A 312 7.71 10.00 8.07
CA THR A 312 7.87 10.18 9.51
C THR A 312 7.76 8.87 10.30
N LYS A 313 7.03 7.87 9.78
CA LYS A 313 6.84 6.58 10.43
C LYS A 313 7.11 5.42 9.47
N GLN A 314 8.11 4.60 9.79
CA GLN A 314 8.56 3.46 8.96
C GLN A 314 8.29 2.09 9.58
N ALA A 315 7.85 2.05 10.84
CA ALA A 315 7.52 0.82 11.54
C ALA A 315 6.41 1.09 12.56
N VAL A 316 5.69 0.03 12.92
CA VAL A 316 4.62 0.04 13.92
C VAL A 316 4.85 -1.09 14.92
N GLU A 317 4.40 -0.90 16.16
CA GLU A 317 4.38 -1.97 17.14
C GLU A 317 3.07 -2.77 17.02
N VAL A 318 3.18 -4.10 16.95
CA VAL A 318 2.06 -5.03 16.88
C VAL A 318 2.40 -6.24 17.72
N ALA A 319 1.57 -6.57 18.72
CA ALA A 319 1.79 -7.71 19.63
C ALA A 319 3.21 -7.75 20.24
N GLY A 320 3.76 -6.58 20.61
CA GLY A 320 5.11 -6.46 21.17
C GLY A 320 6.26 -6.64 20.16
N GLN A 321 5.95 -6.72 18.86
CA GLN A 321 6.93 -6.82 17.78
C GLN A 321 6.99 -5.51 16.99
N LEU A 322 8.21 -5.08 16.63
CA LEU A 322 8.41 -3.96 15.72
C LEU A 322 8.29 -4.43 14.27
N VAL A 323 7.22 -4.02 13.59
CA VAL A 323 6.87 -4.43 12.22
C VAL A 323 7.21 -3.30 11.24
N PRO A 324 8.14 -3.50 10.30
CA PRO A 324 8.40 -2.53 9.23
C PRO A 324 7.17 -2.33 8.35
N LEU A 325 6.87 -1.09 8.01
CA LEU A 325 5.81 -0.75 7.06
C LEU A 325 6.32 -0.88 5.61
N GLU A 326 5.48 -1.40 4.73
CA GLU A 326 5.75 -1.31 3.29
C GLU A 326 5.53 0.15 2.82
N THR A 327 6.49 0.73 2.11
CA THR A 327 6.41 2.14 1.70
C THR A 327 6.83 2.35 0.24
N ASP A 328 6.28 3.40 -0.37
CA ASP A 328 6.67 3.90 -1.68
C ASP A 328 6.66 5.43 -1.66
N LEU A 329 7.84 6.05 -1.76
CA LEU A 329 7.99 7.50 -1.79
C LEU A 329 8.01 8.06 -3.22
N THR A 330 8.46 7.25 -4.18
CA THR A 330 8.69 7.68 -5.56
C THR A 330 7.38 7.75 -6.36
N THR A 331 6.51 6.74 -6.24
CA THR A 331 5.27 6.68 -7.03
C THR A 331 4.32 7.85 -6.74
N PRO A 332 4.06 8.23 -5.47
CA PRO A 332 3.22 9.38 -5.17
C PRO A 332 3.80 10.71 -5.66
N LEU A 333 5.12 10.89 -5.55
CA LEU A 333 5.82 12.07 -6.08
C LEU A 333 5.70 12.15 -7.61
N ALA A 334 5.98 11.04 -8.31
CA ALA A 334 5.86 10.96 -9.76
C ALA A 334 4.41 11.25 -10.22
N TYR A 335 3.43 10.68 -9.51
CA TYR A 335 2.01 10.93 -9.78
C TYR A 335 1.66 12.41 -9.63
N PHE A 336 2.08 13.04 -8.53
CA PHE A 336 1.89 14.47 -8.29
C PHE A 336 2.48 15.31 -9.44
N LEU A 337 3.72 15.05 -9.81
CA LEU A 337 4.42 15.81 -10.85
C LEU A 337 3.80 15.63 -12.24
N ALA A 338 3.36 14.41 -12.57
CA ALA A 338 2.73 14.10 -13.85
C ALA A 338 1.32 14.73 -14.01
N HIS A 339 0.62 14.97 -12.89
CA HIS A 339 -0.71 15.61 -12.89
C HIS A 339 -0.65 17.10 -12.50
N SER A 340 0.56 17.66 -12.37
CA SER A 340 0.76 19.09 -12.20
C SER A 340 0.89 19.77 -13.57
N ASP A 341 0.54 21.05 -13.66
CA ASP A 341 0.61 21.87 -14.89
C ASP A 341 2.05 22.16 -15.39
N PHE A 342 3.03 21.33 -15.02
CA PHE A 342 4.43 21.49 -15.38
C PHE A 342 4.78 20.85 -16.74
N GLY A 343 3.95 19.95 -17.27
CA GLY A 343 4.39 18.92 -18.22
C GLY A 343 4.22 19.18 -19.72
N GLU A 344 3.18 19.86 -20.22
CA GLU A 344 2.86 19.78 -21.66
C GLU A 344 3.05 21.08 -22.47
N VAL A 345 3.33 22.23 -21.83
CA VAL A 345 3.39 23.53 -22.52
C VAL A 345 4.51 24.46 -22.00
N ALA A 346 5.42 24.01 -21.13
CA ALA A 346 6.16 24.95 -20.27
C ALA A 346 7.39 25.64 -20.90
N ASP A 347 8.30 24.93 -21.59
CA ASP A 347 9.64 25.51 -21.78
C ASP A 347 9.68 26.63 -22.83
N ILE A 348 9.07 26.42 -24.00
CA ILE A 348 9.05 27.44 -25.08
C ILE A 348 7.83 28.35 -24.94
N VAL A 349 6.65 27.83 -24.62
CA VAL A 349 5.43 28.67 -24.52
C VAL A 349 5.39 29.44 -23.20
N GLY A 350 5.92 28.93 -22.08
CA GLY A 350 6.10 29.71 -20.85
C GLY A 350 7.15 30.82 -20.99
N PHE A 351 8.16 30.62 -21.85
CA PHE A 351 9.12 31.65 -22.22
C PHE A 351 8.51 32.73 -23.13
N VAL A 352 7.70 32.35 -24.13
CA VAL A 352 7.10 33.27 -25.12
C VAL A 352 5.78 33.91 -24.65
N ARG A 353 5.01 33.22 -23.81
CA ARG A 353 3.68 33.60 -23.29
C ARG A 353 3.59 33.35 -21.78
N GLY A 354 4.38 34.13 -21.02
CA GLY A 354 4.42 34.05 -19.55
C GLY A 354 3.08 34.37 -18.86
N ASP A 355 2.15 35.03 -19.55
CA ASP A 355 0.77 35.26 -19.12
C ASP A 355 -0.01 33.96 -18.87
N ARG A 356 0.29 32.89 -19.61
CA ARG A 356 -0.40 31.59 -19.51
C ARG A 356 -0.05 30.79 -18.27
N ILE A 357 1.09 31.06 -17.64
CA ILE A 357 1.57 30.34 -16.46
C ILE A 357 1.47 31.17 -15.18
N ARG A 358 0.99 32.42 -15.26
CA ARG A 358 0.99 33.38 -14.15
C ARG A 358 0.24 32.90 -12.90
N ALA A 359 -0.77 32.04 -13.06
CA ALA A 359 -1.49 31.44 -11.93
C ALA A 359 -0.67 30.33 -11.22
N ALA A 360 0.24 29.69 -11.93
CA ALA A 360 1.10 28.62 -11.41
C ALA A 360 2.46 29.14 -10.92
N THR A 361 2.83 30.39 -11.24
CA THR A 361 4.10 30.98 -10.81
C THR A 361 4.12 31.31 -9.33
N GLY A 362 5.33 31.35 -8.78
CA GLY A 362 5.62 31.65 -7.39
C GLY A 362 6.32 30.49 -6.69
N MET A 363 6.66 30.73 -5.44
CA MET A 363 7.23 29.72 -4.56
C MET A 363 6.13 28.81 -4.05
N ARG A 364 6.41 27.51 -4.03
CA ARG A 364 5.48 26.47 -3.63
C ARG A 364 6.20 25.40 -2.81
N MET A 365 5.48 24.85 -1.85
CA MET A 365 5.92 23.74 -1.02
C MET A 365 5.24 22.44 -1.48
N LEU A 366 5.96 21.32 -1.38
CA LEU A 366 5.40 19.99 -1.71
C LEU A 366 4.41 19.46 -0.65
N ALA A 367 4.49 20.01 0.57
CA ALA A 367 3.64 19.68 1.70
C ALA A 367 3.50 20.92 2.61
N PRO A 368 2.54 20.96 3.55
CA PRO A 368 2.39 22.05 4.51
C PRO A 368 3.71 22.39 5.22
N TYR A 369 3.88 23.67 5.55
CA TYR A 369 5.01 24.15 6.34
C TYR A 369 5.22 23.30 7.60
N GLN A 370 6.45 22.85 7.83
CA GLN A 370 6.81 22.01 8.96
C GLN A 370 7.82 22.74 9.86
N PRO A 371 7.39 23.23 11.04
CA PRO A 371 8.28 23.94 11.95
C PRO A 371 9.52 23.14 12.32
N GLY A 372 10.66 23.83 12.43
CA GLY A 372 11.96 23.24 12.78
C GLY A 372 12.72 22.59 11.61
N LYS A 373 12.12 22.52 10.41
CA LYS A 373 12.82 22.05 9.20
C LYS A 373 13.37 23.22 8.39
N ILE A 374 14.63 23.10 7.98
CA ILE A 374 15.32 24.08 7.14
C ILE A 374 14.77 24.00 5.71
N PRO A 375 14.22 25.09 5.14
CA PRO A 375 13.75 25.07 3.77
C PRO A 375 14.91 24.99 2.77
N VAL A 376 14.75 24.16 1.75
CA VAL A 376 15.61 24.12 0.56
C VAL A 376 14.78 24.59 -0.62
N VAL A 377 15.06 25.79 -1.13
CA VAL A 377 14.33 26.40 -2.25
C VAL A 377 15.09 26.10 -3.55
N LEU A 378 14.46 25.27 -4.39
CA LEU A 378 14.98 24.81 -5.67
C LEU A 378 14.54 25.77 -6.78
N ILE A 379 15.51 26.41 -7.45
CA ILE A 379 15.29 27.46 -8.45
C ILE A 379 15.77 26.95 -9.81
N HIS A 380 14.82 26.73 -10.72
CA HIS A 380 15.12 26.20 -12.05
C HIS A 380 15.76 27.25 -12.98
N GLY A 381 16.23 26.83 -14.16
CA GLY A 381 16.96 27.66 -15.11
C GLY A 381 16.11 28.17 -16.27
N LEU A 382 16.79 28.78 -17.26
CA LEU A 382 16.20 29.24 -18.51
C LEU A 382 15.63 28.07 -19.33
N LEU A 383 14.47 28.26 -19.96
CA LEU A 383 13.77 27.23 -20.75
C LEU A 383 13.61 25.90 -20.00
N SER A 384 13.33 25.96 -18.70
CA SER A 384 13.10 24.79 -17.86
C SER A 384 11.93 25.02 -16.89
N SER A 385 11.58 23.96 -16.15
CA SER A 385 10.53 23.98 -15.13
C SER A 385 11.00 23.32 -13.81
N PRO A 386 10.20 23.39 -12.73
CA PRO A 386 10.47 22.66 -11.48
C PRO A 386 10.69 21.16 -11.65
N LEU A 387 10.20 20.53 -12.73
CA LEU A 387 10.41 19.11 -13.03
C LEU A 387 11.90 18.75 -13.15
N THR A 388 12.77 19.70 -13.48
CA THR A 388 14.23 19.48 -13.52
C THR A 388 14.77 18.97 -12.18
N TRP A 389 14.12 19.36 -11.08
CA TRP A 389 14.50 18.96 -9.73
C TRP A 389 13.84 17.66 -9.26
N ALA A 390 12.99 17.02 -10.06
CA ALA A 390 12.26 15.81 -9.66
C ALA A 390 13.19 14.67 -9.19
N PRO A 391 14.31 14.34 -9.88
CA PRO A 391 15.25 13.33 -9.39
C PRO A 391 15.89 13.71 -8.05
N VAL A 392 16.24 15.00 -7.89
CA VAL A 392 16.84 15.51 -6.65
C VAL A 392 15.86 15.43 -5.50
N ILE A 393 14.62 15.89 -5.68
CA ILE A 393 13.57 15.80 -4.66
C ILE A 393 13.33 14.35 -4.27
N ASN A 394 13.22 13.45 -5.25
CA ASN A 394 13.00 12.02 -5.03
C ASN A 394 14.07 11.39 -4.16
N ASP A 395 15.35 11.68 -4.44
CA ASP A 395 16.47 11.12 -3.70
C ASP A 395 16.63 11.75 -2.31
N LEU A 396 16.51 13.07 -2.19
CA LEU A 396 16.70 13.76 -0.92
C LEU A 396 15.53 13.54 0.06
N GLN A 397 14.29 13.36 -0.42
CA GLN A 397 13.16 12.99 0.44
C GLN A 397 13.26 11.55 0.96
N ALA A 398 13.97 10.68 0.25
CA ALA A 398 14.17 9.29 0.65
C ALA A 398 15.29 9.14 1.69
N ASP A 399 16.24 10.08 1.74
CA ASP A 399 17.28 10.09 2.77
C ASP A 399 16.69 10.45 4.15
N PRO A 400 16.74 9.55 5.14
CA PRO A 400 16.13 9.78 6.45
C PRO A 400 16.79 10.92 7.23
N VAL A 401 18.10 11.13 7.08
CA VAL A 401 18.83 12.18 7.79
C VAL A 401 18.48 13.55 7.22
N LEU A 402 18.32 13.64 5.90
CA LEU A 402 17.97 14.90 5.24
C LEU A 402 16.49 15.25 5.42
N ARG A 403 15.57 14.31 5.18
CA ARG A 403 14.12 14.59 5.27
C ARG A 403 13.64 14.94 6.69
N GLU A 404 14.39 14.53 7.72
CA GLU A 404 14.14 14.92 9.12
C GLU A 404 14.47 16.40 9.36
N ARG A 405 15.51 16.93 8.72
CA ARG A 405 16.00 18.29 8.96
C ARG A 405 15.59 19.31 7.90
N TYR A 406 15.27 18.87 6.69
CA TYR A 406 15.03 19.74 5.54
C TYR A 406 13.63 19.58 4.97
N GLN A 407 13.08 20.67 4.45
CA GLN A 407 11.85 20.68 3.67
C GLN A 407 12.10 21.25 2.28
N PHE A 408 11.72 20.51 1.22
CA PHE A 408 12.01 20.89 -0.16
C PHE A 408 10.87 21.70 -0.78
N TRP A 409 11.20 22.89 -1.26
CA TRP A 409 10.31 23.84 -1.94
C TRP A 409 10.84 24.10 -3.35
N TYR A 410 9.99 24.59 -4.24
CA TYR A 410 10.40 24.99 -5.58
C TYR A 410 9.88 26.39 -5.90
N TYR A 411 10.62 27.11 -6.73
CA TYR A 411 10.21 28.39 -7.27
C TYR A 411 9.95 28.25 -8.77
N TYR A 412 8.69 28.45 -9.19
CA TYR A 412 8.31 28.42 -10.59
C TYR A 412 8.14 29.84 -11.13
N TYR A 413 8.86 30.20 -12.18
CA TYR A 413 8.81 31.54 -12.77
C TYR A 413 8.88 31.48 -14.31
N PRO A 414 8.32 32.47 -15.02
CA PRO A 414 8.43 32.54 -16.47
C PRO A 414 9.89 32.86 -16.83
N THR A 415 10.55 31.94 -17.53
CA THR A 415 11.99 32.05 -17.80
C THR A 415 12.37 33.18 -18.76
N GLY A 416 11.38 33.78 -19.46
CA GLY A 416 11.57 34.99 -20.27
C GLY A 416 11.55 36.29 -19.47
N ALA A 417 11.18 36.27 -18.19
CA ALA A 417 11.21 37.45 -17.34
C ALA A 417 12.65 37.85 -16.98
N PRO A 418 12.94 39.16 -16.83
CA PRO A 418 14.24 39.62 -16.35
C PRO A 418 14.61 39.00 -15.00
N TYR A 419 15.77 38.34 -14.90
CA TYR A 419 16.16 37.62 -13.67
C TYR A 419 16.22 38.52 -12.43
N LEU A 420 16.50 39.82 -12.58
CA LEU A 420 16.47 40.80 -11.48
C LEU A 420 15.05 41.00 -10.92
N SER A 421 14.03 41.09 -11.78
CA SER A 421 12.64 41.24 -11.32
C SER A 421 12.11 39.95 -10.72
N THR A 422 12.48 38.80 -11.30
CA THR A 422 12.21 37.46 -10.75
C THR A 422 12.84 37.29 -9.36
N ALA A 423 14.10 37.69 -9.17
CA ALA A 423 14.76 37.68 -7.88
C ALA A 423 14.03 38.59 -6.86
N ALA A 424 13.70 39.82 -7.25
CA ALA A 424 12.96 40.73 -6.38
C ALA A 424 11.57 40.18 -5.98
N GLN A 425 10.90 39.46 -6.89
CA GLN A 425 9.63 38.80 -6.61
C GLN A 425 9.80 37.64 -5.62
N LEU A 426 10.77 36.74 -5.83
CA LEU A 426 11.06 35.66 -4.89
C LEU A 426 11.36 36.19 -3.48
N ARG A 427 12.14 37.28 -3.38
CA ARG A 427 12.42 37.92 -2.08
C ARG A 427 11.14 38.40 -1.37
N ARG A 428 10.21 39.02 -2.11
CA ARG A 428 8.91 39.45 -1.56
C ARG A 428 8.06 38.26 -1.14
N GLU A 429 8.01 37.20 -1.94
CA GLU A 429 7.25 35.99 -1.62
C GLU A 429 7.80 35.26 -0.40
N LEU A 430 9.12 35.20 -0.23
CA LEU A 430 9.74 34.63 0.98
C LEU A 430 9.43 35.48 2.23
N ALA A 431 9.47 36.81 2.12
CA ALA A 431 9.09 37.71 3.22
C ALA A 431 7.60 37.58 3.58
N GLN A 432 6.73 37.50 2.56
CA GLN A 432 5.31 37.25 2.75
C GLN A 432 5.07 35.89 3.42
N LEU A 433 5.70 34.82 2.92
CA LEU A 433 5.59 33.50 3.55
C LEU A 433 5.99 33.57 5.02
N ARG A 434 7.11 34.22 5.37
CA ARG A 434 7.53 34.34 6.77
C ARG A 434 6.45 35.01 7.62
N SER A 435 5.87 36.09 7.13
CA SER A 435 4.78 36.80 7.84
C SER A 435 3.51 35.95 8.02
N GLU A 436 3.28 34.95 7.17
CA GLU A 436 2.11 34.07 7.24
C GLU A 436 2.34 32.86 8.15
N VAL A 437 3.52 32.22 8.06
CA VAL A 437 3.78 30.94 8.75
C VAL A 437 4.54 31.08 10.07
N ASP A 438 5.31 32.16 10.25
CA ASP A 438 6.06 32.45 11.48
C ASP A 438 6.23 33.98 11.69
N PRO A 439 5.12 34.72 11.92
CA PRO A 439 5.16 36.18 12.06
C PRO A 439 5.95 36.70 13.27
N GLN A 440 6.11 35.87 14.31
CA GLN A 440 6.87 36.23 15.50
C GLN A 440 8.36 35.84 15.42
N HIS A 441 8.80 35.28 14.29
CA HIS A 441 10.17 34.82 14.08
C HIS A 441 10.66 33.82 15.15
N GLN A 442 9.81 32.87 15.52
CA GLN A 442 10.13 31.86 16.54
C GLN A 442 10.84 30.64 15.96
N ASP A 443 10.63 30.34 14.67
CA ASP A 443 11.26 29.22 14.01
C ASP A 443 12.60 29.61 13.39
N THR A 444 13.68 29.34 14.11
CA THR A 444 15.04 29.63 13.64
C THR A 444 15.44 28.83 12.40
N ALA A 445 14.78 27.69 12.11
CA ALA A 445 15.10 26.92 10.91
C ALA A 445 14.75 27.70 9.63
N LEU A 446 13.72 28.54 9.68
CA LEU A 446 13.30 29.40 8.59
C LEU A 446 14.24 30.60 8.36
N ASP A 447 15.18 30.87 9.28
CA ASP A 447 16.27 31.83 9.07
C ASP A 447 17.48 31.21 8.33
N ASN A 448 17.48 29.88 8.15
CA ASN A 448 18.59 29.11 7.58
C ASN A 448 18.29 28.58 6.17
N ILE A 449 17.39 29.24 5.42
CA ILE A 449 16.96 28.81 4.07
C ILE A 449 18.17 28.56 3.17
N VAL A 450 18.19 27.38 2.55
CA VAL A 450 19.19 26.99 1.55
C VAL A 450 18.62 27.24 0.16
N LEU A 451 19.35 27.96 -0.67
CA LEU A 451 18.97 28.24 -2.06
C LEU A 451 19.82 27.40 -3.00
N VAL A 452 19.16 26.63 -3.87
CA VAL A 452 19.82 25.80 -4.88
C VAL A 452 19.33 26.22 -6.24
N GLY A 453 20.21 26.85 -7.02
CA GLY A 453 19.89 27.38 -8.34
C GLY A 453 20.62 26.67 -9.47
N HIS A 454 19.91 26.36 -10.55
CA HIS A 454 20.49 25.83 -11.79
C HIS A 454 20.58 26.92 -12.87
N SER A 455 21.77 27.14 -13.45
CA SER A 455 21.99 28.13 -14.52
C SER A 455 21.46 29.54 -14.14
N MET A 456 20.49 30.10 -14.86
CA MET A 456 19.84 31.38 -14.51
C MET A 456 19.22 31.37 -13.10
N GLY A 457 18.75 30.22 -12.62
CA GLY A 457 18.29 30.06 -11.24
C GLY A 457 19.42 30.27 -10.22
N GLY A 458 20.67 30.00 -10.58
CA GLY A 458 21.85 30.29 -9.77
C GLY A 458 22.12 31.80 -9.63
N LEU A 459 21.86 32.58 -10.68
CA LEU A 459 21.93 34.05 -10.60
C LEU A 459 20.86 34.60 -9.65
N ILE A 460 19.63 34.06 -9.73
CA ILE A 460 18.53 34.41 -8.83
C ILE A 460 18.90 34.05 -7.38
N ALA A 461 19.40 32.83 -7.13
CA ALA A 461 19.85 32.39 -5.82
C ALA A 461 20.95 33.30 -5.25
N ASN A 462 21.96 33.64 -6.05
CA ASN A 462 23.05 34.52 -5.65
C ASN A 462 22.53 35.90 -5.23
N LEU A 463 21.61 36.48 -6.01
CA LEU A 463 21.01 37.77 -5.68
C LEU A 463 20.26 37.78 -4.35
N MET A 464 19.74 36.65 -3.87
CA MET A 464 19.09 36.58 -2.56
C MET A 464 20.08 36.72 -1.40
N THR A 465 21.35 36.40 -1.63
CA THR A 465 22.42 36.45 -0.62
C THR A 465 23.20 37.76 -0.60
N ILE A 466 22.97 38.62 -1.59
CA ILE A 466 23.68 39.90 -1.75
C ILE A 466 22.78 41.03 -1.23
N ASP A 467 23.32 41.83 -0.31
CA ASP A 467 22.83 43.17 -0.03
C ASP A 467 23.62 44.17 -0.89
N SER A 468 22.98 44.66 -1.94
CA SER A 468 23.62 45.56 -2.91
C SER A 468 23.51 47.03 -2.54
N GLY A 469 22.69 47.40 -1.54
CA GLY A 469 22.18 48.76 -1.41
C GLY A 469 21.77 49.33 -2.77
N ASP A 470 22.31 50.51 -3.10
CA ASP A 470 22.06 51.22 -4.37
C ASP A 470 22.99 50.82 -5.53
N ASP A 471 23.90 49.85 -5.36
CA ASP A 471 24.96 49.63 -6.34
C ASP A 471 24.44 49.16 -7.70
N PHE A 472 23.39 48.31 -7.74
CA PHE A 472 22.74 47.95 -9.00
C PHE A 472 22.05 49.14 -9.66
N TRP A 473 21.50 50.06 -8.87
CA TRP A 473 20.90 51.29 -9.39
C TRP A 473 21.96 52.21 -10.01
N LYS A 474 23.11 52.39 -9.34
CA LYS A 474 24.24 53.19 -9.84
C LYS A 474 24.81 52.68 -11.16
N LEU A 475 24.73 51.37 -11.44
CA LEU A 475 25.15 50.81 -12.74
C LEU A 475 24.27 51.28 -13.90
N VAL A 476 22.97 51.49 -13.66
CA VAL A 476 22.00 51.87 -14.70
C VAL A 476 21.76 53.39 -14.72
N SER A 477 21.86 54.05 -13.56
CA SER A 477 21.65 55.48 -13.38
C SER A 477 22.70 56.08 -12.44
N PRO A 478 23.95 56.26 -12.90
CA PRO A 478 25.07 56.67 -12.05
C PRO A 478 24.93 58.09 -11.49
N ASN A 479 24.13 58.95 -12.12
CA ASN A 479 24.02 60.36 -11.79
C ASN A 479 22.75 60.73 -11.02
N GLU A 480 21.81 59.79 -10.85
CA GLU A 480 20.57 60.04 -10.10
C GLU A 480 20.55 59.18 -8.83
N PRO A 481 20.46 59.78 -7.63
CA PRO A 481 20.30 59.01 -6.39
C PRO A 481 18.98 58.22 -6.40
N PHE A 482 19.01 56.97 -5.91
CA PHE A 482 17.82 56.11 -5.85
C PHE A 482 16.66 56.78 -5.08
N ALA A 483 16.99 57.51 -4.00
CA ALA A 483 16.03 58.25 -3.18
C ALA A 483 15.23 59.35 -3.91
N LYS A 484 15.63 59.75 -5.14
CA LYS A 484 14.90 60.74 -5.94
C LYS A 484 13.83 60.12 -6.86
N LEU A 485 13.74 58.79 -6.93
CA LEU A 485 12.69 58.11 -7.69
C LEU A 485 11.32 58.33 -7.03
N ASN A 486 10.44 59.06 -7.71
CA ASN A 486 9.01 59.07 -7.41
C ASN A 486 8.34 57.94 -8.19
N LEU A 487 8.26 56.76 -7.56
CA LEU A 487 7.45 55.65 -8.07
C LEU A 487 6.01 55.80 -7.53
N PRO A 488 4.99 55.56 -8.36
CA PRO A 488 3.62 55.47 -7.85
C PRO A 488 3.53 54.34 -6.82
N ALA A 489 2.79 54.61 -5.74
CA ALA A 489 2.59 53.70 -4.61
C ALA A 489 1.89 52.40 -5.01
#